data_AF-A0A8S9NNX0-F1
#
_entry.id   AF-A0A8S9NNX0-F1
#
_cell.length_a   1.000
_cell.length_b   1.000
_cell.length_c   1.000
_cell.angle_alpha   90.00
_cell.angle_beta   90.00
_cell.angle_gamma   90.00
#
_symmetry.space_group_name_H-M   'P 1'
#
loop_
_entity.id
_entity.type
_entity.pdbx_description
1 polymer ?
#
loop_
_entity_poly.entity_id
_entity_poly.type
_entity_poly.pdbx_seq_one_letter_code
_entity_poly.pdbx_strand_id
1 'polypeptide(L)'
;MLNEYVQEGGIDTHTMRDLVASIRVVGTEDFVCEEWVEEPTLLVTRFEYANMFHTVTDWYSAYVSSRVTGLPNRPHVVFIDGHCTTQLEETWTALFSGIRYAKNFSKPVCFRHAVLSPLGYETALVKGLSEEIYCKEESSAQSLAKPQR
;
A
#
# COMPACT_ATOMS: atom_id res chain seq x y z
N MET A 1 20.66 -4.09 -0.85
CA MET A 1 20.00 -4.59 0.39
C MET A 1 18.88 -3.63 0.81
N LEU A 2 17.90 -4.05 1.63
CA LEU A 2 16.76 -3.21 2.07
C LEU A 2 17.20 -1.82 2.60
N ASN A 3 18.37 -1.74 3.24
CA ASN A 3 18.99 -0.50 3.75
C ASN A 3 19.30 0.55 2.67
N GLU A 4 19.40 0.16 1.41
CA GLU A 4 19.58 1.10 0.29
C GLU A 4 18.30 1.84 -0.08
N TYR A 5 17.14 1.27 0.29
CA TYR A 5 15.81 1.79 -0.11
C TYR A 5 14.98 2.27 1.09
N VAL A 6 15.24 1.73 2.29
CA VAL A 6 14.56 2.08 3.53
C VAL A 6 15.64 2.27 4.59
N GLN A 7 15.84 3.48 5.09
CA GLN A 7 16.88 3.77 6.08
C GLN A 7 16.44 3.40 7.52
N GLU A 8 17.40 3.18 8.41
CA GLU A 8 17.18 2.89 9.83
C GLU A 8 17.12 4.19 10.66
N GLY A 9 16.32 4.24 11.72
CA GLY A 9 16.29 5.38 12.66
C GLY A 9 15.08 6.32 12.58
N GLY A 10 14.11 6.03 11.72
CA GLY A 10 12.88 6.82 11.57
C GLY A 10 11.64 6.09 12.06
N ILE A 11 11.57 5.64 13.31
CA ILE A 11 10.39 4.90 13.81
C ILE A 11 9.09 5.73 13.70
N ASP A 12 9.22 7.07 13.74
CA ASP A 12 8.13 8.02 13.52
C ASP A 12 7.80 8.24 12.02
N THR A 13 8.61 7.72 11.10
CA THR A 13 8.55 7.98 9.64
C THR A 13 8.46 6.70 8.79
N HIS A 14 8.91 5.54 9.28
CA HIS A 14 9.15 4.33 8.48
C HIS A 14 8.47 3.07 9.02
N THR A 15 7.18 3.14 9.35
CA THR A 15 6.39 1.96 9.77
C THR A 15 6.36 0.83 8.72
N MET A 16 6.71 1.13 7.48
CA MET A 16 6.82 0.14 6.39
C MET A 16 8.07 -0.75 6.48
N ARG A 17 9.13 -0.33 7.17
CA ARG A 17 10.37 -1.14 7.28
C ARG A 17 10.09 -2.45 7.99
N ASP A 18 9.48 -2.38 9.17
CA ASP A 18 9.17 -3.55 9.99
C ASP A 18 8.13 -4.43 9.28
N LEU A 19 7.17 -3.81 8.58
CA LEU A 19 6.22 -4.55 7.75
C LEU A 19 6.95 -5.35 6.67
N VAL A 20 7.83 -4.73 5.87
CA VAL A 20 8.59 -5.41 4.81
C VAL A 20 9.53 -6.47 5.39
N ALA A 21 10.20 -6.17 6.51
CA ALA A 21 11.07 -7.13 7.20
C ALA A 21 10.31 -8.33 7.78
N SER A 22 9.02 -8.17 8.08
CA SER A 22 8.17 -9.25 8.56
C SER A 22 7.64 -10.18 7.46
N ILE A 23 7.80 -9.80 6.18
CA ILE A 23 7.34 -10.61 5.04
C ILE A 23 8.16 -11.91 5.00
N ARG A 24 7.43 -13.03 4.99
CA ARG A 24 8.00 -14.37 4.84
C ARG A 24 7.65 -14.93 3.48
N VAL A 25 8.65 -15.46 2.79
CA VAL A 25 8.45 -16.28 1.59
C VAL A 25 8.19 -17.70 2.04
N VAL A 26 7.04 -18.25 1.68
CA VAL A 26 6.64 -19.63 1.99
C VAL A 26 6.53 -20.46 0.72
N GLY A 27 6.76 -21.77 0.83
CA GLY A 27 6.58 -22.69 -0.30
C GLY A 27 5.10 -22.88 -0.65
N THR A 28 4.83 -23.36 -1.85
CA THR A 28 3.45 -23.61 -2.33
C THR A 28 2.71 -24.67 -1.52
N GLU A 29 3.45 -25.59 -0.90
CA GLU A 29 2.92 -26.70 -0.08
C GLU A 29 2.44 -26.23 1.30
N ASP A 30 3.07 -25.18 1.86
CA ASP A 30 2.77 -24.62 3.19
C ASP A 30 1.71 -23.50 3.13
N PHE A 31 1.24 -23.17 1.93
CA PHE A 31 0.39 -22.03 1.65
C PHE A 31 -1.08 -22.45 1.59
N VAL A 32 -1.80 -22.33 2.71
CA VAL A 32 -3.23 -22.68 2.84
C VAL A 32 -4.10 -21.43 2.79
N CYS A 33 -4.87 -21.27 1.72
CA CYS A 33 -5.85 -20.20 1.57
C CYS A 33 -7.24 -20.79 1.38
N GLU A 34 -8.20 -20.34 2.17
CA GLU A 34 -9.60 -20.74 2.00
C GLU A 34 -10.35 -19.78 1.06
N GLU A 35 -9.92 -18.53 0.99
CA GLU A 35 -10.49 -17.49 0.11
C GLU A 35 -9.38 -16.90 -0.77
N TRP A 36 -9.71 -16.71 -2.04
CA TRP A 36 -8.87 -16.03 -3.01
C TRP A 36 -9.56 -14.76 -3.51
N VAL A 37 -8.86 -13.65 -3.43
CA VAL A 37 -9.23 -12.38 -4.04
C VAL A 37 -8.46 -12.26 -5.35
N GLU A 38 -9.20 -12.30 -6.46
CA GLU A 38 -8.65 -12.28 -7.82
C GLU A 38 -8.38 -10.84 -8.28
N GLU A 39 -9.16 -9.88 -7.80
CA GLU A 39 -9.04 -8.47 -8.15
C GLU A 39 -7.82 -7.80 -7.48
N PRO A 40 -7.14 -6.88 -8.19
CA PRO A 40 -6.06 -6.10 -7.61
C PRO A 40 -6.50 -5.33 -6.35
N THR A 41 -5.73 -5.52 -5.28
CA THR A 41 -6.04 -4.96 -3.97
C THR A 41 -4.86 -4.17 -3.42
N LEU A 42 -5.12 -2.93 -2.99
CA LEU A 42 -4.17 -2.13 -2.23
C LEU A 42 -4.22 -2.54 -0.77
N LEU A 43 -3.08 -2.86 -0.19
CA LEU A 43 -2.91 -3.03 1.25
C LEU A 43 -2.41 -1.70 1.82
N VAL A 44 -3.18 -1.12 2.72
CA VAL A 44 -2.94 0.22 3.26
C VAL A 44 -2.79 0.17 4.78
N THR A 45 -1.68 0.70 5.28
CA THR A 45 -1.50 1.07 6.68
C THR A 45 -1.74 2.56 6.79
N ARG A 46 -2.77 3.00 7.53
CA ARG A 46 -3.04 4.43 7.75
C ARG A 46 -2.16 4.96 8.88
N PHE A 47 -1.65 6.19 8.72
CA PHE A 47 -0.79 6.79 9.74
C PHE A 47 -1.59 7.30 10.94
N GLU A 48 -2.50 8.26 10.71
CA GLU A 48 -3.41 8.78 11.72
C GLU A 48 -4.83 8.87 11.14
N TYR A 49 -5.53 7.74 11.20
CA TYR A 49 -6.80 7.47 10.52
C TYR A 49 -7.97 8.41 10.86
N ALA A 50 -7.89 9.14 11.99
CA ALA A 50 -8.91 10.09 12.44
C ALA A 50 -8.59 11.55 12.08
N ASN A 51 -7.39 11.81 11.57
CA ASN A 51 -6.93 13.15 11.24
C ASN A 51 -6.97 13.37 9.73
N MET A 52 -7.71 14.38 9.30
CA MET A 52 -7.95 14.67 7.88
C MET A 52 -6.64 14.95 7.12
N PHE A 53 -5.69 15.66 7.74
CA PHE A 53 -4.40 15.96 7.10
C PHE A 53 -3.66 14.67 6.74
N HIS A 54 -3.48 13.77 7.71
CA HIS A 54 -2.82 12.49 7.49
C HIS A 54 -3.59 11.59 6.53
N THR A 55 -4.92 11.59 6.63
CA THR A 55 -5.77 10.77 5.76
C THR A 55 -5.69 11.24 4.30
N VAL A 56 -5.56 12.54 4.04
CA VAL A 56 -5.31 13.06 2.67
C VAL A 56 -4.00 12.51 2.10
N THR A 57 -2.95 12.44 2.91
CA THR A 57 -1.68 11.84 2.46
C THR A 57 -1.83 10.34 2.17
N ASP A 58 -2.60 9.61 2.98
CA ASP A 58 -2.87 8.19 2.75
C ASP A 58 -3.71 7.96 1.46
N TRP A 59 -4.70 8.81 1.17
CA TRP A 59 -5.46 8.75 -0.09
C TRP A 59 -4.56 8.99 -1.30
N TYR A 60 -3.69 9.99 -1.23
CA TYR A 60 -2.74 10.28 -2.28
C TYR A 60 -1.80 9.09 -2.51
N SER A 61 -1.24 8.52 -1.45
CA SER A 61 -0.35 7.35 -1.53
C SER A 61 -1.03 6.15 -2.17
N ALA A 62 -2.26 5.83 -1.76
CA ALA A 62 -3.03 4.73 -2.34
C ALA A 62 -3.35 4.99 -3.83
N TYR A 63 -3.74 6.21 -4.19
CA TYR A 63 -3.99 6.59 -5.57
C TYR A 63 -2.73 6.45 -6.43
N VAL A 64 -1.60 7.03 -6.03
CA VAL A 64 -0.34 6.95 -6.79
C VAL A 64 0.13 5.51 -6.92
N SER A 65 0.01 4.70 -5.86
CA SER A 65 0.36 3.27 -5.90
C SER A 65 -0.42 2.54 -7.00
N SER A 66 -1.71 2.81 -7.15
CA SER A 66 -2.53 2.22 -8.22
C SER A 66 -2.06 2.64 -9.62
N ARG A 67 -1.56 3.88 -9.77
CA ARG A 67 -1.09 4.40 -11.06
C ARG A 67 0.27 3.86 -11.43
N VAL A 68 1.22 3.85 -10.50
CA VAL A 68 2.59 3.38 -10.73
C VAL A 68 2.62 1.88 -11.02
N THR A 69 1.74 1.11 -10.39
CA THR A 69 1.59 -0.33 -10.66
C THR A 69 0.72 -0.65 -11.88
N GLY A 70 0.19 0.37 -12.57
CA GLY A 70 -0.53 0.19 -13.83
C GLY A 70 -1.88 -0.52 -13.70
N LEU A 71 -2.56 -0.38 -12.56
CA LEU A 71 -3.86 -1.03 -12.36
C LEU A 71 -4.91 -0.43 -13.32
N PRO A 72 -5.63 -1.27 -14.10
CA PRO A 72 -6.52 -0.79 -15.15
C PRO A 72 -7.81 -0.17 -14.59
N ASN A 73 -8.24 -0.60 -13.41
CA ASN A 73 -9.47 -0.20 -12.75
C ASN A 73 -9.19 0.36 -11.35
N ARG A 74 -10.20 0.98 -10.74
CA ARG A 74 -10.14 1.38 -9.33
C ARG A 74 -9.95 0.12 -8.47
N PRO A 75 -8.87 0.00 -7.69
CA PRO A 75 -8.64 -1.19 -6.88
C PRO A 75 -9.55 -1.21 -5.65
N HIS A 76 -9.65 -2.38 -5.03
CA HIS A 76 -10.15 -2.50 -3.66
C HIS A 76 -9.03 -2.11 -2.67
N VAL A 77 -9.42 -1.66 -1.48
CA VAL A 77 -8.49 -1.33 -0.40
C VAL A 77 -8.75 -2.24 0.79
N VAL A 78 -7.67 -2.79 1.36
CA VAL A 78 -7.70 -3.50 2.64
C VAL A 78 -6.83 -2.74 3.63
N PHE A 79 -7.43 -2.28 4.73
CA PHE A 79 -6.69 -1.70 5.85
C PHE A 79 -6.05 -2.80 6.70
N ILE A 80 -4.73 -2.72 6.89
CA ILE A 80 -3.93 -3.69 7.66
C ILE A 80 -3.40 -3.12 8.99
N ASP A 81 -3.87 -1.94 9.39
CA ASP A 81 -3.38 -1.18 10.55
C ASP A 81 -4.11 -1.46 11.88
N GLY A 82 -5.24 -2.17 11.86
CA GLY A 82 -6.01 -2.49 13.06
C GLY A 82 -6.87 -1.35 13.63
N HIS A 83 -6.88 -0.16 13.03
CA HIS A 83 -7.64 0.98 13.53
C HIS A 83 -9.17 0.79 13.39
N CYS A 84 -9.92 1.64 14.09
CA CYS A 84 -11.38 1.69 14.05
C CYS A 84 -11.90 2.37 12.79
N THR A 85 -13.23 2.34 12.64
CA THR A 85 -13.92 3.11 11.61
C THR A 85 -14.06 4.58 11.99
N THR A 86 -14.12 5.46 11.00
CA THR A 86 -14.29 6.92 11.12
C THR A 86 -15.27 7.44 10.06
N GLN A 87 -15.47 8.76 10.02
CA GLN A 87 -16.26 9.41 8.98
C GLN A 87 -15.48 9.53 7.65
N LEU A 88 -14.15 9.37 7.67
CA LEU A 88 -13.30 9.57 6.49
C LEU A 88 -13.37 8.38 5.51
N GLU A 89 -13.94 7.23 5.90
CA GLU A 89 -14.19 6.09 5.02
C GLU A 89 -15.15 6.37 3.87
N GLU A 90 -16.02 7.37 4.02
CA GLU A 90 -16.89 7.79 2.92
C GLU A 90 -16.05 8.22 1.71
N THR A 91 -14.98 8.97 1.95
CA THR A 91 -14.06 9.40 0.89
C THR A 91 -13.25 8.23 0.33
N TRP A 92 -12.82 7.29 1.18
CA TRP A 92 -12.17 6.06 0.69
C TRP A 92 -13.10 5.28 -0.25
N THR A 93 -14.37 5.14 0.09
CA THR A 93 -15.37 4.44 -0.73
C THR A 93 -15.71 5.21 -2.01
N ALA A 94 -15.58 6.54 -2.00
CA ALA A 94 -15.75 7.35 -3.21
C ALA A 94 -14.56 7.24 -4.19
N LEU A 95 -13.33 7.11 -3.66
CA LEU A 95 -12.10 7.02 -4.44
C LEU A 95 -11.82 5.61 -4.98
N PHE A 96 -12.17 4.57 -4.23
CA PHE A 96 -11.82 3.18 -4.52
C PHE A 96 -13.06 2.30 -4.72
N SER A 97 -12.90 1.11 -5.28
CA SER A 97 -14.05 0.21 -5.58
C SER A 97 -14.68 -0.38 -4.32
N GLY A 98 -13.98 -0.34 -3.20
CA GLY A 98 -14.48 -0.73 -1.91
C GLY A 98 -13.37 -0.81 -0.87
N ILE A 99 -13.76 -0.78 0.39
CA ILE A 99 -12.86 -0.91 1.53
C ILE A 99 -13.21 -2.15 2.35
N ARG A 100 -12.21 -2.84 2.85
CA ARG A 100 -12.34 -3.89 3.87
C ARG A 100 -11.26 -3.69 4.94
N TYR A 101 -11.53 -4.20 6.12
CA TYR A 101 -10.56 -4.23 7.21
C TYR A 101 -9.99 -5.64 7.31
N ALA A 102 -8.68 -5.78 7.51
CA ALA A 102 -8.05 -7.09 7.65
C ALA A 102 -8.68 -7.90 8.81
N LYS A 103 -9.04 -7.23 9.91
CA LYS A 103 -9.73 -7.84 11.06
C LYS A 103 -11.12 -8.42 10.74
N ASN A 104 -11.69 -8.07 9.59
CA ASN A 104 -13.01 -8.57 9.16
C ASN A 104 -12.89 -9.88 8.36
N PHE A 105 -11.68 -10.35 8.07
CA PHE A 105 -11.49 -11.69 7.51
C PHE A 105 -11.59 -12.74 8.63
N SER A 106 -12.49 -13.70 8.45
CA SER A 106 -12.71 -14.81 9.39
C SER A 106 -11.93 -16.08 9.01
N LYS A 107 -11.26 -16.06 7.86
CA LYS A 107 -10.56 -17.20 7.24
C LYS A 107 -9.23 -16.73 6.65
N PRO A 108 -8.28 -17.64 6.39
CA PRO A 108 -7.08 -17.33 5.61
C PRO A 108 -7.47 -16.85 4.20
N VAL A 109 -7.11 -15.61 3.88
CA VAL A 109 -7.39 -14.96 2.58
C VAL A 109 -6.09 -14.66 1.86
N CYS A 110 -6.07 -14.95 0.57
CA CYS A 110 -4.93 -14.72 -0.29
C CYS A 110 -5.30 -13.85 -1.49
N PHE A 111 -4.37 -12.99 -1.88
CA PHE A 111 -4.56 -12.02 -2.95
C PHE A 111 -3.70 -12.45 -4.14
N ARG A 112 -4.30 -12.56 -5.32
CA ARG A 112 -3.55 -12.81 -6.56
C ARG A 112 -2.62 -11.66 -6.91
N HIS A 113 -3.10 -10.44 -6.65
CA HIS A 113 -2.35 -9.22 -6.90
C HIS A 113 -2.56 -8.25 -5.73
N ALA A 114 -1.61 -8.23 -4.82
CA ALA A 114 -1.54 -7.26 -3.73
C ALA A 114 -0.50 -6.18 -4.04
N VAL A 115 -0.86 -4.92 -3.80
CA VAL A 115 0.04 -3.78 -3.89
C VAL A 115 0.17 -3.17 -2.51
N LEU A 116 1.39 -3.12 -1.98
CA LEU A 116 1.69 -2.44 -0.72
C LEU A 116 1.74 -0.93 -0.99
N SER A 117 0.77 -0.18 -0.46
CA SER A 117 0.83 1.28 -0.50
C SER A 117 1.85 1.78 0.52
N PRO A 118 2.75 2.71 0.16
CA PRO A 118 3.57 3.39 1.14
C PRO A 118 2.69 4.22 2.08
N LEU A 119 3.21 4.47 3.28
CA LEU A 119 2.60 5.35 4.27
C LEU A 119 2.45 6.78 3.70
N GLY A 120 1.49 7.57 4.21
CA GLY A 120 1.23 8.93 3.73
C GLY A 120 2.48 9.82 3.53
N TYR A 121 3.47 9.71 4.42
CA TYR A 121 4.71 10.50 4.39
C TYR A 121 5.76 10.05 3.39
N GLU A 122 5.64 8.83 2.86
CA GLU A 122 6.67 8.20 2.04
C GLU A 122 6.51 8.47 0.54
N THR A 123 5.68 9.44 0.17
CA THR A 123 5.39 9.77 -1.23
C THR A 123 5.84 11.17 -1.63
N ALA A 124 5.88 11.40 -2.95
CA ALA A 124 6.29 12.66 -3.55
C ALA A 124 5.51 13.87 -3.01
N LEU A 125 4.25 13.71 -2.60
CA LEU A 125 3.44 14.80 -2.03
C LEU A 125 4.08 15.39 -0.77
N VAL A 126 4.63 14.54 0.10
CA VAL A 126 5.21 15.00 1.36
C VAL A 126 6.72 15.20 1.24
N LYS A 127 7.44 14.27 0.61
CA LYS A 127 8.89 14.41 0.38
C LYS A 127 9.21 15.66 -0.45
N GLY A 128 8.37 16.02 -1.41
CA GLY A 128 8.55 17.23 -2.23
C GLY A 128 8.42 18.54 -1.45
N LEU A 129 7.98 18.53 -0.19
CA LEU A 129 7.96 19.71 0.67
C LEU A 129 9.33 20.02 1.29
N SER A 130 10.19 19.01 1.42
CA SER A 130 11.48 19.10 2.12
C SER A 130 12.68 18.64 1.29
N GLU A 131 12.46 17.89 0.22
CA GLU A 131 13.49 17.25 -0.60
C GLU A 131 13.40 17.70 -2.06
N GLU A 132 14.54 17.71 -2.76
CA GLU A 132 14.57 17.92 -4.21
C GLU A 132 14.18 16.62 -4.93
N ILE A 133 13.05 16.62 -5.62
CA ILE A 133 12.61 15.49 -6.44
C ILE A 133 13.21 15.62 -7.85
N TYR A 134 14.21 14.79 -8.15
CA TYR A 134 14.84 14.73 -9.47
C TYR A 134 13.99 13.89 -10.43
N CYS A 135 13.10 14.54 -11.19
CA CYS A 135 12.23 13.89 -12.19
C CYS A 135 12.96 13.53 -13.51
N LYS A 136 14.26 13.20 -13.49
CA LYS A 136 14.93 12.72 -14.71
C LYS A 136 14.50 11.28 -14.98
N GLU A 137 14.01 11.05 -16.20
CA GLU A 137 13.41 9.81 -16.67
C GLU A 137 14.28 8.58 -16.36
N GLU A 138 13.91 7.82 -15.33
CA GLU A 138 14.21 6.40 -15.27
C GLU A 138 12.90 5.61 -15.24
N SER A 139 12.77 4.81 -16.27
CA SER A 139 11.67 3.95 -16.70
C SER A 139 11.40 2.77 -15.74
N SER A 140 11.40 2.97 -14.42
CA SER A 140 11.17 1.89 -13.45
C SER A 140 9.71 1.37 -13.50
N ALA A 141 8.74 2.22 -13.82
CA ALA A 141 7.37 1.79 -14.09
C ALA A 141 7.27 0.98 -15.40
N GLN A 142 8.10 1.25 -16.40
CA GLN A 142 8.11 0.47 -17.66
C GLN A 142 8.83 -0.87 -17.51
N SER A 143 9.78 -1.02 -16.58
CA SER A 143 10.40 -2.32 -16.30
C SER A 143 9.47 -3.31 -15.61
N LEU A 144 8.47 -2.83 -14.86
CA LEU A 144 7.44 -3.67 -14.22
C LEU A 144 6.30 -4.07 -15.18
N ALA A 145 6.15 -3.37 -16.31
CA ALA A 145 5.11 -3.62 -17.30
C ALA A 145 5.52 -4.61 -18.42
N LYS A 146 6.76 -5.14 -18.39
CA LYS A 146 7.20 -6.15 -19.36
C LYS A 146 6.85 -7.55 -18.82
N PRO A 147 6.10 -8.38 -19.58
CA PRO A 147 5.95 -9.78 -19.21
C PRO A 147 7.35 -10.41 -19.21
N GLN A 148 7.72 -11.00 -18.07
CA GLN A 148 8.89 -11.87 -18.00
C GLN A 148 8.63 -13.03 -18.96
N ARG A 149 9.49 -13.16 -19.98
CA ARG A 149 9.50 -14.32 -20.89
C ARG A 149 10.20 -15.48 -20.22
#